data_AF-A0A6A6VFB1-F1
#
_entry.id   AF-A0A6A6VFB1-F1
#
_cell.length_a   1.000
_cell.length_b   1.000
_cell.length_c   1.000
_cell.angle_alpha   90.00
_cell.angle_beta   90.00
_cell.angle_gamma   90.00
#
_symmetry.space_group_name_H-M   'P 1'
#
loop_
_entity.id
_entity.type
_entity.pdbx_description
1 polymer ?
#
loop_
_entity_poly.entity_id
_entity_poly.type
_entity_poly.pdbx_seq_one_letter_code
_entity_poly.pdbx_strand_id
1 'polypeptide(L)'
;MSTTLPLPGMIQQYGYSSPALSSPVSTPPATQELDMDMDVDDMTDEELDLYFANYVPLSNLPTPPPVKEKEAIVQITEVVEGDDEEEIERDLKEEKLWAQATHLTHLVPQNLSTRQCSIPTIHAYLSRAHLPDEIVAFAACILSSLSPSFSTSFHATCNRASPPSHTYQDQEQEQNQEQEDINPEILPLAALAIAHNYLADPERSTRQWAAISYEGIGGRPLFETREVERVKWCLLRDIDYGLARITAEMVGGMMRDMCAPTIGVAVWVREDMGTSTDMPATSTPTSMATVMTTAAAKDQALNITSAKKSAPRWLVLGNAMWVNGMQTPEPSP
;
A
#
# COMPACT_ATOMS: atom_id res chain seq x y z
N MET A 1 0.69 -9.43 -55.02
CA MET A 1 2.06 -9.88 -54.69
C MET A 1 2.00 -10.42 -53.28
N SER A 2 1.83 -11.73 -53.16
CA SER A 2 1.60 -12.42 -51.88
C SER A 2 2.94 -12.88 -51.32
N THR A 3 3.30 -12.39 -50.14
CA THR A 3 4.56 -12.75 -49.47
C THR A 3 4.26 -13.72 -48.34
N THR A 4 4.50 -15.00 -48.61
CA THR A 4 4.47 -16.10 -47.66
C THR A 4 5.71 -16.03 -46.75
N LEU A 5 5.51 -15.98 -45.44
CA LEU A 5 6.58 -16.08 -44.44
C LEU A 5 6.80 -17.54 -44.00
N PRO A 6 8.05 -17.97 -43.76
CA PRO A 6 8.35 -19.32 -43.32
C PRO A 6 8.31 -19.46 -41.79
N LEU A 7 7.74 -20.57 -41.32
CA LEU A 7 7.76 -21.05 -39.94
C LEU A 7 9.14 -21.61 -39.57
N PRO A 8 9.73 -21.26 -38.41
CA PRO A 8 10.91 -21.92 -37.90
C PRO A 8 10.59 -22.99 -36.84
N GLY A 9 11.26 -24.14 -36.99
CA GLY A 9 12.06 -24.66 -35.89
C GLY A 9 11.46 -25.79 -35.05
N MET A 10 11.84 -27.01 -35.44
CA MET A 10 11.69 -28.24 -34.65
C MET A 10 12.27 -28.11 -33.24
N ILE A 11 11.49 -28.47 -32.23
CA ILE A 11 12.00 -28.74 -30.87
C ILE A 11 12.36 -30.22 -30.80
N GLN A 12 13.67 -30.50 -30.71
CA GLN A 12 14.19 -31.83 -30.41
C GLN A 12 13.87 -32.20 -28.96
N GLN A 13 13.15 -33.30 -28.77
CA GLN A 13 12.96 -33.95 -27.48
C GLN A 13 14.28 -34.64 -27.08
N TYR A 14 14.95 -34.11 -26.07
CA TYR A 14 16.04 -34.81 -25.40
C TYR A 14 15.45 -35.74 -24.34
N GLY A 15 15.50 -37.05 -24.62
CA GLY A 15 15.20 -38.10 -23.67
C GLY A 15 16.33 -38.27 -22.66
N TYR A 16 16.04 -38.04 -21.38
CA TYR A 16 16.92 -38.41 -20.28
C TYR A 16 16.53 -39.81 -19.79
N SER A 17 17.34 -40.81 -20.15
CA SER A 17 17.32 -42.13 -19.53
C SER A 17 18.10 -42.09 -18.22
N SER A 18 17.42 -42.24 -17.09
CA SER A 18 18.05 -42.43 -15.78
C SER A 18 18.51 -43.88 -15.59
N PRO A 19 19.79 -44.14 -15.28
CA PRO A 19 20.24 -45.44 -14.83
C PRO A 19 19.91 -45.63 -13.34
N ALA A 20 19.23 -46.73 -13.01
CA ALA A 20 19.01 -47.18 -11.65
C ALA A 20 20.33 -47.69 -11.05
N LEU A 21 20.90 -46.94 -10.10
CA LEU A 21 22.02 -47.37 -9.27
C LEU A 21 21.49 -47.90 -7.94
N SER A 22 21.50 -49.22 -7.80
CA SER A 22 21.29 -49.95 -6.56
C SER A 22 22.43 -49.64 -5.58
N SER A 23 22.11 -49.02 -4.45
CA SER A 23 23.06 -48.79 -3.36
C SER A 23 23.01 -49.94 -2.35
N PRO A 24 24.15 -50.45 -1.87
CA PRO A 24 24.21 -51.46 -0.81
C PRO A 24 23.85 -50.86 0.56
N VAL A 25 23.06 -51.60 1.32
CA VAL A 25 22.73 -51.33 2.73
C VAL A 25 24.02 -51.37 3.55
N SER A 26 24.44 -50.21 4.04
CA SER A 26 25.54 -50.05 4.99
C SER A 26 24.97 -49.93 6.39
N THR A 27 25.28 -50.90 7.24
CA THR A 27 24.87 -50.98 8.64
C THR A 27 25.55 -49.86 9.44
N PRO A 28 24.81 -49.05 10.23
CA PRO A 28 25.43 -48.00 11.04
C PRO A 28 26.23 -48.60 12.22
N PRO A 29 27.46 -48.14 12.48
CA PRO A 29 28.18 -48.45 13.70
C PRO A 29 27.53 -47.72 14.89
N ALA A 30 27.57 -48.36 16.06
CA ALA A 30 27.02 -47.86 17.30
C ALA A 30 27.58 -46.46 17.65
N THR A 31 26.68 -45.48 17.71
CA THR A 31 26.94 -44.12 18.18
C THR A 31 27.26 -44.19 19.68
N GLN A 32 28.50 -43.87 20.03
CA GLN A 32 28.84 -43.53 21.42
C GLN A 32 28.36 -42.09 21.63
N GLU A 33 27.34 -41.92 22.47
CA GLU A 33 26.93 -40.61 22.99
C GLU A 33 28.06 -40.10 23.89
N LEU A 34 28.88 -39.20 23.35
CA LEU A 34 29.81 -38.39 24.12
C LEU A 34 29.12 -37.05 24.37
N ASP A 35 28.77 -36.80 25.62
CA ASP A 35 28.31 -35.49 26.10
C ASP A 35 29.41 -34.45 25.84
N MET A 36 29.29 -33.69 24.75
CA MET A 36 30.22 -32.64 24.33
C MET A 36 29.62 -31.27 24.59
N ASP A 37 29.49 -30.89 25.86
CA ASP A 37 29.37 -29.48 26.27
C ASP A 37 30.78 -28.85 26.31
N MET A 38 31.44 -28.73 25.16
CA MET A 38 32.71 -28.00 25.05
C MET A 38 32.50 -26.67 24.34
N ASP A 39 32.92 -25.58 24.99
CA ASP A 39 32.87 -24.23 24.44
C ASP A 39 33.69 -24.15 23.14
N VAL A 40 33.04 -23.69 22.06
CA VAL A 40 33.60 -23.65 20.69
C VAL A 40 34.82 -22.72 20.58
N ASP A 41 35.01 -21.83 21.55
CA ASP A 41 36.09 -20.83 21.58
C ASP A 41 37.46 -21.41 21.99
N ASP A 42 37.53 -22.66 22.51
CA ASP A 42 38.80 -23.30 22.93
C ASP A 42 39.26 -24.43 21.98
N MET A 43 38.60 -24.61 20.83
CA MET A 43 39.03 -25.61 19.83
C MET A 43 40.20 -25.11 19.00
N THR A 44 41.17 -26.00 18.79
CA THR A 44 42.24 -25.77 17.82
C THR A 44 41.72 -25.82 16.38
N ASP A 45 42.38 -25.14 15.44
CA ASP A 45 41.96 -25.14 14.02
C ASP A 45 41.84 -26.57 13.44
N GLU A 46 42.69 -27.52 13.87
CA GLU A 46 42.59 -28.92 13.44
C GLU A 46 41.36 -29.65 14.00
N GLU A 47 40.92 -29.32 15.23
CA GLU A 47 39.68 -29.85 15.81
C GLU A 47 38.44 -29.23 15.16
N LEU A 48 38.52 -27.95 14.79
CA LEU A 48 37.48 -27.25 14.05
C LEU A 48 37.26 -27.88 12.67
N ASP A 49 38.34 -28.21 11.96
CA ASP A 49 38.29 -28.90 10.66
C ASP A 49 37.70 -30.31 10.78
N LEU A 50 38.03 -31.05 11.84
CA LEU A 50 37.43 -32.36 12.14
C LEU A 50 35.92 -32.24 12.44
N TYR A 51 35.51 -31.18 13.15
CA TYR A 51 34.10 -30.90 13.43
C TYR A 51 33.33 -30.61 12.13
N PHE A 52 33.88 -29.79 11.22
CA PHE A 52 33.26 -29.54 9.92
C PHE A 52 33.25 -30.78 9.01
N ALA A 53 34.28 -31.62 9.07
CA ALA A 53 34.34 -32.87 8.31
C ALA A 53 33.32 -33.92 8.78
N ASN A 54 33.03 -33.94 10.09
CA ASN A 54 32.04 -34.83 10.71
C ASN A 54 30.63 -34.22 10.83
N TYR A 55 30.43 -32.98 10.35
CA TYR A 55 29.12 -32.35 10.35
C TYR A 55 28.21 -33.06 9.35
N VAL A 56 27.41 -34.00 9.86
CA VAL A 56 26.31 -34.61 9.11
C VAL A 56 25.26 -33.51 8.93
N PRO A 57 24.95 -33.07 7.69
CA PRO A 57 23.89 -32.10 7.49
C PRO A 57 22.63 -32.63 8.16
N LEU A 58 22.02 -31.84 9.05
CA LEU A 58 20.81 -32.20 9.79
C LEU A 58 19.58 -32.42 8.88
N SER A 59 19.77 -32.59 7.57
CA SER A 59 18.75 -32.90 6.56
C SER A 59 18.29 -34.37 6.61
N ASN A 60 18.13 -34.93 7.81
CA ASN A 60 17.34 -36.13 8.05
C ASN A 60 15.96 -35.80 8.63
N LEU A 61 15.56 -34.52 8.64
CA LEU A 61 14.13 -34.21 8.71
C LEU A 61 13.48 -34.92 7.52
N PRO A 62 12.52 -35.84 7.74
CA PRO A 62 11.84 -36.52 6.66
C PRO A 62 11.31 -35.42 5.73
N THR A 63 11.75 -35.44 4.47
CA THR A 63 11.13 -34.61 3.45
C THR A 63 9.62 -34.79 3.60
N PRO A 64 8.85 -33.70 3.78
CA PRO A 64 7.41 -33.83 3.87
C PRO A 64 6.97 -34.66 2.65
N PRO A 65 6.21 -35.76 2.86
CA PRO A 65 5.85 -36.64 1.77
C PRO A 65 5.18 -35.81 0.68
N PRO A 66 5.43 -36.09 -0.61
CA PRO A 66 4.76 -35.40 -1.69
C PRO A 66 3.25 -35.48 -1.45
N VAL A 67 2.62 -34.31 -1.32
CA VAL A 67 1.19 -34.17 -1.08
C VAL A 67 0.48 -34.89 -2.21
N LYS A 68 -0.02 -36.10 -1.94
CA LYS A 68 -0.98 -36.76 -2.82
C LYS A 68 -2.25 -35.96 -2.69
N GLU A 69 -2.49 -35.08 -3.66
CA GLU A 69 -3.79 -34.49 -3.93
C GLU A 69 -4.80 -35.64 -4.03
N LYS A 70 -5.50 -35.89 -2.92
CA LYS A 70 -6.66 -36.78 -2.93
C LYS A 70 -7.79 -35.96 -3.53
N GLU A 71 -8.01 -36.16 -4.82
CA GLU A 71 -9.35 -36.12 -5.38
C GLU A 71 -10.21 -37.12 -4.58
N ALA A 72 -10.89 -36.62 -3.55
CA ALA A 72 -11.96 -37.31 -2.85
C ALA A 72 -13.21 -36.46 -2.99
N ILE A 73 -13.82 -36.65 -4.15
CA ILE A 73 -15.26 -36.58 -4.36
C ILE A 73 -15.95 -37.49 -3.31
N VAL A 74 -17.18 -37.10 -2.93
CA VAL A 74 -18.24 -37.78 -2.14
C VAL A 74 -18.57 -36.94 -0.89
N GLN A 75 -19.43 -35.92 -1.02
CA GLN A 75 -20.90 -35.95 -1.11
C GLN A 75 -21.62 -36.17 0.24
N ILE A 76 -22.73 -35.43 0.35
CA ILE A 76 -23.90 -35.59 1.24
C ILE A 76 -23.79 -34.93 2.62
N THR A 77 -24.11 -33.63 2.65
CA THR A 77 -25.19 -33.18 3.53
C THR A 77 -26.23 -32.51 2.65
N GLU A 78 -27.32 -33.22 2.34
CA GLU A 78 -28.56 -32.58 1.91
C GLU A 78 -29.14 -31.84 3.12
N VAL A 79 -29.09 -30.52 3.09
CA VAL A 79 -30.19 -29.68 3.55
C VAL A 79 -30.45 -28.67 2.45
N VAL A 80 -31.71 -28.63 2.02
CA VAL A 80 -32.25 -27.72 1.01
C VAL A 80 -32.39 -26.34 1.65
N GLU A 81 -31.32 -25.55 1.65
CA GLU A 81 -31.21 -24.15 2.11
C GLU A 81 -29.96 -23.57 1.42
N GLY A 82 -29.92 -22.59 0.53
CA GLY A 82 -30.83 -21.84 -0.33
C GLY A 82 -29.86 -20.95 -1.15
N ASP A 83 -29.97 -20.89 -2.48
CA ASP A 83 -29.08 -20.06 -3.34
C ASP A 83 -28.98 -18.59 -2.87
N ASP A 84 -29.91 -18.16 -2.01
CA ASP A 84 -30.03 -16.83 -1.44
C ASP A 84 -28.89 -16.44 -0.46
N GLU A 85 -28.27 -17.37 0.29
CA GLU A 85 -27.27 -16.99 1.33
C GLU A 85 -25.92 -16.54 0.74
N GLU A 86 -25.42 -17.23 -0.30
CA GLU A 86 -24.18 -16.85 -1.00
C GLU A 86 -24.36 -15.56 -1.83
N GLU A 87 -25.58 -15.28 -2.30
CA GLU A 87 -25.89 -14.01 -2.97
C GLU A 87 -25.85 -12.84 -1.98
N ILE A 88 -26.44 -13.00 -0.80
CA ILE A 88 -26.41 -11.98 0.27
C ILE A 88 -24.97 -11.70 0.72
N GLU A 89 -24.12 -12.71 0.91
CA GLU A 89 -22.73 -12.50 1.33
C GLU A 89 -21.91 -11.73 0.27
N ARG A 90 -22.11 -12.06 -1.03
CA ARG A 90 -21.44 -11.36 -2.13
C ARG A 90 -21.86 -9.89 -2.19
N ASP A 91 -23.15 -9.60 -2.04
CA ASP A 91 -23.67 -8.25 -2.06
C ASP A 91 -23.13 -7.41 -0.88
N LEU A 92 -23.10 -7.98 0.33
CA LEU A 92 -22.52 -7.34 1.51
C LEU A 92 -21.03 -7.06 1.35
N LYS A 93 -20.30 -7.98 0.71
CA LYS A 93 -18.87 -7.80 0.42
C LYS A 93 -18.63 -6.69 -0.59
N GLU A 94 -19.43 -6.64 -1.65
CA GLU A 94 -19.37 -5.57 -2.66
C GLU A 94 -19.69 -4.20 -2.05
N GLU A 95 -20.73 -4.11 -1.22
CA GLU A 95 -21.08 -2.87 -0.51
C GLU A 95 -19.93 -2.40 0.39
N LYS A 96 -19.29 -3.33 1.11
CA LYS A 96 -18.13 -3.04 1.95
C LYS A 96 -16.93 -2.54 1.15
N LEU A 97 -16.60 -3.18 0.03
CA LEU A 97 -15.52 -2.74 -0.85
C LEU A 97 -15.81 -1.34 -1.40
N TRP A 98 -17.07 -1.04 -1.70
CA TRP A 98 -17.48 0.29 -2.16
C TRP A 98 -17.32 1.36 -1.09
N ALA A 99 -17.68 1.06 0.16
CA ALA A 99 -17.46 1.94 1.30
C ALA A 99 -15.97 2.23 1.53
N GLN A 100 -15.12 1.20 1.47
CA GLN A 100 -13.67 1.35 1.56
C GLN A 100 -13.10 2.19 0.41
N ALA A 101 -13.52 1.93 -0.83
CA ALA A 101 -13.09 2.71 -1.99
C ALA A 101 -13.47 4.18 -1.86
N THR A 102 -14.71 4.45 -1.41
CA THR A 102 -15.20 5.79 -1.14
C THR A 102 -14.34 6.48 -0.07
N HIS A 103 -14.05 5.80 1.04
CA HIS A 103 -13.19 6.35 2.08
C HIS A 103 -11.77 6.66 1.56
N LEU A 104 -11.15 5.75 0.80
CA LEU A 104 -9.82 5.98 0.23
C LEU A 104 -9.80 7.18 -0.70
N THR A 105 -10.83 7.40 -1.53
CA THR A 105 -10.91 8.59 -2.40
C THR A 105 -10.92 9.89 -1.61
N HIS A 106 -11.64 9.94 -0.47
CA HIS A 106 -11.73 11.14 0.36
C HIS A 106 -10.41 11.49 1.06
N LEU A 107 -9.51 10.52 1.22
CA LEU A 107 -8.18 10.76 1.80
C LEU A 107 -7.16 11.29 0.77
N VAL A 108 -7.47 11.25 -0.53
CA VAL A 108 -6.58 11.77 -1.57
C VAL A 108 -6.61 13.31 -1.55
N PRO A 109 -5.45 13.99 -1.42
CA PRO A 109 -5.42 15.45 -1.43
C PRO A 109 -5.97 16.05 -2.74
N GLN A 110 -6.97 16.91 -2.63
CA GLN A 110 -7.66 17.52 -3.79
C GLN A 110 -6.76 18.40 -4.67
N ASN A 111 -5.61 18.85 -4.16
CA ASN A 111 -4.67 19.69 -4.90
C ASN A 111 -3.67 18.89 -5.74
N LEU A 112 -3.79 17.56 -5.80
CA LEU A 112 -2.89 16.71 -6.58
C LEU A 112 -3.20 16.72 -8.08
N SER A 113 -4.46 16.81 -8.45
CA SER A 113 -4.89 16.78 -9.84
C SER A 113 -6.08 17.70 -10.03
N THR A 114 -6.29 18.13 -11.28
CA THR A 114 -7.54 18.80 -11.65
C THR A 114 -8.71 17.80 -11.67
N ARG A 115 -8.41 16.51 -11.81
CA ARG A 115 -9.38 15.42 -11.76
C ARG A 115 -9.62 14.96 -10.34
N GLN A 116 -10.86 14.58 -10.07
CA GLN A 116 -11.21 13.89 -8.84
C GLN A 116 -10.85 12.41 -8.94
N CYS A 117 -10.50 11.82 -7.80
CA CYS A 117 -10.19 10.41 -7.71
C CYS A 117 -11.44 9.56 -7.95
N SER A 118 -11.38 8.65 -8.93
CA SER A 118 -12.50 7.79 -9.32
C SER A 118 -12.75 6.65 -8.32
N ILE A 119 -13.91 6.67 -7.64
CA ILE A 119 -14.35 5.59 -6.74
C ILE A 119 -14.43 4.22 -7.46
N PRO A 120 -15.07 4.09 -8.65
CA PRO A 120 -15.15 2.82 -9.35
C PRO A 120 -13.78 2.20 -9.66
N THR A 121 -12.79 3.05 -9.94
CA THR A 121 -11.43 2.62 -10.25
C THR A 121 -10.75 2.01 -9.02
N ILE A 122 -10.86 2.66 -7.85
CA ILE A 122 -10.30 2.12 -6.61
C ILE A 122 -11.06 0.87 -6.16
N HIS A 123 -12.39 0.86 -6.30
CA HIS A 123 -13.20 -0.32 -6.06
C HIS A 123 -12.69 -1.51 -6.89
N ALA A 124 -12.40 -1.30 -8.18
CA ALA A 124 -11.82 -2.31 -9.05
C ALA A 124 -10.41 -2.76 -8.63
N TYR A 125 -9.61 -1.90 -7.99
CA TYR A 125 -8.33 -2.30 -7.41
C TYR A 125 -8.54 -3.22 -6.21
N LEU A 126 -9.44 -2.85 -5.29
CA LEU A 126 -9.73 -3.65 -4.09
C LEU A 126 -10.32 -5.01 -4.45
N SER A 127 -11.26 -5.06 -5.40
CA SER A 127 -11.89 -6.30 -5.84
C SER A 127 -10.92 -7.27 -6.51
N ARG A 128 -9.95 -6.78 -7.29
CA ARG A 128 -8.92 -7.61 -7.93
C ARG A 128 -7.78 -8.01 -7.00
N ALA A 129 -7.44 -7.14 -6.05
CA ALA A 129 -6.31 -7.38 -5.16
C ALA A 129 -6.64 -8.39 -4.06
N HIS A 130 -7.92 -8.53 -3.69
CA HIS A 130 -8.42 -9.42 -2.63
C HIS A 130 -7.64 -9.26 -1.33
N LEU A 131 -7.57 -8.02 -0.84
CA LEU A 131 -6.79 -7.67 0.35
C LEU A 131 -7.63 -7.85 1.62
N PRO A 132 -7.01 -8.27 2.74
CA PRO A 132 -7.60 -8.14 4.07
C PRO A 132 -7.91 -6.69 4.42
N ASP A 133 -8.96 -6.47 5.22
CA ASP A 133 -9.40 -5.14 5.62
C ASP A 133 -8.33 -4.37 6.40
N GLU A 134 -7.50 -5.09 7.15
CA GLU A 134 -6.38 -4.54 7.93
C GLU A 134 -5.37 -3.86 7.01
N ILE A 135 -5.10 -4.45 5.84
CA ILE A 135 -4.18 -3.88 4.85
C ILE A 135 -4.79 -2.62 4.22
N VAL A 136 -6.09 -2.66 3.91
CA VAL A 136 -6.82 -1.49 3.38
C VAL A 136 -6.85 -0.35 4.40
N ALA A 137 -7.10 -0.67 5.67
CA ALA A 137 -7.10 0.29 6.77
C ALA A 137 -5.71 0.88 7.01
N PHE A 138 -4.66 0.06 6.96
CA PHE A 138 -3.29 0.54 7.07
C PHE A 138 -2.92 1.48 5.91
N ALA A 139 -3.35 1.17 4.69
CA ALA A 139 -3.20 2.06 3.53
C ALA A 139 -3.94 3.39 3.73
N ALA A 140 -5.15 3.36 4.28
CA ALA A 140 -5.89 4.56 4.65
C ALA A 140 -5.14 5.38 5.74
N CYS A 141 -4.54 4.72 6.73
CA CYS A 141 -3.67 5.39 7.71
C CYS A 141 -2.47 6.09 7.06
N ILE A 142 -1.81 5.45 6.08
CA ILE A 142 -0.72 6.06 5.31
C ILE A 142 -1.19 7.34 4.63
N LEU A 143 -2.32 7.28 3.90
CA LEU A 143 -2.88 8.44 3.19
C LEU A 143 -3.29 9.56 4.15
N SER A 144 -3.87 9.22 5.31
CA SER A 144 -4.27 10.19 6.34
C SER A 144 -3.07 10.87 7.03
N SER A 145 -1.90 10.24 6.98
CA SER A 145 -0.67 10.74 7.61
C SER A 145 0.12 11.69 6.71
N LEU A 146 -0.33 11.91 5.47
CA LEU A 146 0.35 12.78 4.53
C LEU A 146 0.35 14.23 5.01
N SER A 147 1.46 14.91 4.77
CA SER A 147 1.65 16.31 5.09
C SER A 147 0.78 17.20 4.18
N PRO A 148 0.33 18.37 4.64
CA PRO A 148 -0.37 19.33 3.77
C PRO A 148 0.52 19.86 2.63
N SER A 149 1.84 19.75 2.77
CA SER A 149 2.83 20.09 1.73
C SER A 149 3.07 18.96 0.72
N PHE A 150 2.47 17.78 0.92
CA PHE A 150 2.69 16.61 0.09
C PHE A 150 2.47 16.93 -1.39
N SER A 151 1.34 17.56 -1.75
CA SER A 151 1.01 17.89 -3.14
C SER A 151 2.10 18.70 -3.85
N THR A 152 2.68 19.69 -3.18
CA THR A 152 3.75 20.51 -3.76
C THR A 152 5.02 19.68 -3.99
N SER A 153 5.41 18.86 -3.02
CA SER A 153 6.60 18.01 -3.14
C SER A 153 6.43 16.89 -4.18
N PHE A 154 5.20 16.39 -4.30
CA PHE A 154 4.79 15.37 -5.26
C PHE A 154 4.91 15.88 -6.69
N HIS A 155 4.30 17.03 -7.00
CA HIS A 155 4.42 17.70 -8.31
C HIS A 155 5.88 17.98 -8.69
N ALA A 156 6.69 18.49 -7.74
CA ALA A 156 8.11 18.74 -7.98
C ALA A 156 8.90 17.46 -8.33
N THR A 157 8.49 16.30 -7.81
CA THR A 157 9.15 15.02 -8.09
C THR A 157 8.67 14.40 -9.39
N CYS A 158 7.38 14.53 -9.72
CA CYS A 158 6.81 14.01 -10.95
C CYS A 158 7.28 14.79 -12.19
N ASN A 159 7.30 16.13 -12.13
CA ASN A 159 7.73 16.97 -13.25
C ASN A 159 9.22 16.82 -13.60
N ARG A 160 10.05 16.39 -12.65
CA ARG A 160 11.50 16.24 -12.85
C ARG A 160 11.89 14.97 -13.61
N ALA A 161 10.95 14.05 -13.80
CA ALA A 161 11.25 12.74 -14.35
C ALA A 161 11.25 12.68 -15.89
N SER A 162 10.86 13.77 -16.56
CA SER A 162 11.10 13.87 -18.00
C SER A 162 12.62 13.96 -18.23
N PRO A 163 13.24 12.99 -18.93
CA PRO A 163 14.66 13.07 -19.21
C PRO A 163 14.94 14.39 -19.94
N PRO A 164 16.01 15.11 -19.61
CA PRO A 164 16.39 16.29 -20.37
C PRO A 164 16.68 15.83 -21.79
N SER A 165 15.69 15.97 -22.69
CA SER A 165 15.93 15.87 -24.11
C SER A 165 16.93 16.97 -24.43
N HIS A 166 18.19 16.57 -24.63
CA HIS A 166 19.35 17.42 -24.88
C HIS A 166 19.24 18.13 -26.25
N THR A 167 18.18 18.89 -26.45
CA THR A 167 18.04 19.81 -27.58
C THR A 167 18.13 21.20 -26.98
N TYR A 168 19.31 21.82 -27.13
CA TYR A 168 19.69 23.15 -26.66
C TYR A 168 18.91 24.30 -27.33
N GLN A 169 17.62 24.17 -27.58
CA GLN A 169 16.81 25.25 -28.17
C GLN A 169 15.76 25.76 -27.17
N ASP A 170 15.97 27.03 -26.82
CA ASP A 170 14.99 28.03 -26.37
C ASP A 170 14.56 28.04 -24.89
N GLN A 171 15.28 28.87 -24.13
CA GLN A 171 15.04 29.26 -22.73
C GLN A 171 13.77 30.10 -22.50
N GLU A 172 12.91 30.31 -23.50
CA GLU A 172 11.72 31.18 -23.36
C GLU A 172 10.39 30.42 -23.28
N GLN A 173 10.40 29.07 -23.25
CA GLN A 173 9.19 28.23 -23.10
C GLN A 173 8.98 27.68 -21.68
N GLU A 174 9.63 28.22 -20.64
CA GLU A 174 9.47 27.76 -19.25
C GLU A 174 8.11 28.10 -18.61
N GLN A 175 7.27 28.93 -19.23
CA GLN A 175 5.96 29.33 -18.66
C GLN A 175 4.75 28.53 -19.17
N ASN A 176 4.92 27.70 -20.21
CA ASN A 176 3.87 26.80 -20.72
C ASN A 176 4.26 25.32 -20.50
N GLN A 177 4.92 25.00 -19.38
CA GLN A 177 4.95 23.61 -18.93
C GLN A 177 3.53 23.22 -18.55
N GLU A 178 2.82 22.67 -19.52
CA GLU A 178 1.55 21.97 -19.34
C GLU A 178 1.76 20.99 -18.18
N GLN A 179 1.15 21.31 -17.03
CA GLN A 179 1.22 20.49 -15.85
C GLN A 179 0.70 19.11 -16.24
N GLU A 180 1.60 18.12 -16.30
CA GLU A 180 1.21 16.75 -16.66
C GLU A 180 0.05 16.35 -15.75
N ASP A 181 -1.07 15.95 -16.38
CA ASP A 181 -2.30 15.62 -15.67
C ASP A 181 -2.10 14.29 -14.95
N ILE A 182 -1.56 14.36 -13.73
CA ILE A 182 -1.29 13.17 -12.92
C ILE A 182 -2.63 12.58 -12.49
N ASN A 183 -2.83 11.30 -12.77
CA ASN A 183 -4.01 10.55 -12.35
C ASN A 183 -3.99 10.35 -10.82
N PRO A 184 -4.94 10.90 -10.05
CA PRO A 184 -4.93 10.82 -8.59
C PRO A 184 -5.13 9.38 -8.06
N GLU A 185 -5.67 8.46 -8.86
CA GLU A 185 -5.91 7.05 -8.49
C GLU A 185 -4.62 6.25 -8.27
N ILE A 186 -3.46 6.76 -8.74
CA ILE A 186 -2.17 6.11 -8.47
C ILE A 186 -1.80 6.17 -6.99
N LEU A 187 -2.32 7.16 -6.25
CA LEU A 187 -1.98 7.37 -4.84
C LEU A 187 -2.51 6.24 -3.95
N PRO A 188 -3.82 5.90 -3.99
CA PRO A 188 -4.33 4.78 -3.21
C PRO A 188 -3.72 3.45 -3.64
N LEU A 189 -3.47 3.24 -4.94
CA LEU A 189 -2.79 2.03 -5.42
C LEU A 189 -1.39 1.87 -4.82
N ALA A 190 -0.59 2.95 -4.80
CA ALA A 190 0.74 2.94 -4.21
C ALA A 190 0.69 2.75 -2.68
N ALA A 191 -0.27 3.36 -1.99
CA ALA A 191 -0.46 3.17 -0.55
C ALA A 191 -0.83 1.72 -0.21
N LEU A 192 -1.73 1.10 -0.97
CA LEU A 192 -2.08 -0.33 -0.84
C LEU A 192 -0.85 -1.23 -1.07
N ALA A 193 -0.03 -0.89 -2.07
CA ALA A 193 1.21 -1.62 -2.35
C ALA A 193 2.24 -1.51 -1.21
N ILE A 194 2.34 -0.36 -0.53
CA ILE A 194 3.19 -0.20 0.64
C ILE A 194 2.63 -1.00 1.81
N ALA A 195 1.33 -0.83 2.12
CA ALA A 195 0.67 -1.50 3.23
C ALA A 195 0.79 -3.03 3.14
N HIS A 196 0.53 -3.58 1.95
CA HIS A 196 0.64 -5.03 1.73
C HIS A 196 2.07 -5.53 1.93
N ASN A 197 3.07 -4.85 1.35
CA ASN A 197 4.47 -5.27 1.50
C ASN A 197 5.01 -5.05 2.91
N TYR A 198 4.35 -4.24 3.74
CA TYR A 198 4.72 -4.05 5.13
C TYR A 198 4.13 -5.11 6.06
N LEU A 199 2.90 -5.58 5.79
CA LEU A 199 2.15 -6.47 6.68
C LEU A 199 2.13 -7.94 6.24
N ALA A 200 2.31 -8.23 4.95
CA ALA A 200 2.21 -9.59 4.41
C ALA A 200 3.60 -10.17 4.09
N ASP A 201 3.82 -11.44 4.46
CA ASP A 201 5.07 -12.16 4.18
C ASP A 201 5.38 -12.32 2.68
N PRO A 202 4.42 -12.70 1.79
CA PRO A 202 4.70 -12.74 0.37
C PRO A 202 4.62 -11.33 -0.23
N GLU A 203 5.78 -10.74 -0.52
CA GLU A 203 5.83 -9.45 -1.21
C GLU A 203 5.22 -9.55 -2.62
N ARG A 204 4.30 -8.64 -2.94
CA ARG A 204 3.84 -8.43 -4.32
C ARG A 204 4.75 -7.42 -4.98
N SER A 205 5.38 -7.83 -6.07
CA SER A 205 6.23 -6.95 -6.88
C SER A 205 5.45 -5.72 -7.37
N THR A 206 6.14 -4.59 -7.55
CA THR A 206 5.51 -3.37 -8.10
C THR A 206 4.88 -3.61 -9.47
N ARG A 207 5.43 -4.54 -10.26
CA ARG A 207 4.85 -4.95 -11.55
C ARG A 207 3.49 -5.62 -11.39
N GLN A 208 3.29 -6.44 -10.36
CA GLN A 208 1.98 -7.03 -10.06
C GLN A 208 0.97 -5.96 -9.63
N TRP A 209 1.39 -4.96 -8.87
CA TRP A 209 0.52 -3.82 -8.52
C TRP A 209 0.12 -2.99 -9.73
N ALA A 210 1.04 -2.70 -10.66
CA ALA A 210 0.72 -2.07 -11.93
C ALA A 210 -0.21 -2.93 -12.82
N ALA A 211 -0.17 -4.25 -12.68
CA ALA A 211 -1.11 -5.14 -13.33
C ALA A 211 -2.51 -5.11 -12.67
N ILE A 212 -2.64 -4.83 -11.38
CA ILE A 212 -3.97 -4.70 -10.75
C ILE A 212 -4.75 -3.50 -11.31
N SER A 213 -4.03 -2.48 -11.79
CA SER A 213 -4.62 -1.29 -12.42
C SER A 213 -5.02 -1.47 -13.88
N TYR A 214 -5.28 -2.69 -14.37
CA TYR A 214 -5.87 -2.88 -15.69
C TYR A 214 -7.29 -2.33 -15.75
N GLU A 215 -7.63 -1.65 -16.84
CA GLU A 215 -9.01 -1.31 -17.19
C GLU A 215 -9.53 -2.32 -18.23
N GLY A 216 -10.50 -3.14 -17.85
CA GLY A 216 -11.19 -4.09 -18.75
C GLY A 216 -10.43 -5.38 -19.09
N ILE A 217 -11.10 -6.26 -19.86
CA ILE A 217 -10.56 -7.55 -20.32
C ILE A 217 -9.59 -7.29 -21.49
N GLY A 218 -8.29 -7.48 -21.26
CA GLY A 218 -7.24 -7.28 -22.26
C GLY A 218 -6.68 -5.84 -22.33
N GLY A 219 -6.97 -5.01 -21.32
CA GLY A 219 -6.48 -3.64 -21.24
C GLY A 219 -4.95 -3.52 -21.11
N ARG A 220 -4.42 -2.34 -21.40
CA ARG A 220 -3.06 -1.92 -21.01
C ARG A 220 -3.09 -1.48 -19.54
N PRO A 221 -1.97 -1.59 -18.80
CA PRO A 221 -1.97 -1.14 -17.41
C PRO A 221 -2.17 0.37 -17.39
N LEU A 222 -3.05 0.87 -16.51
CA LEU A 222 -3.28 2.32 -16.37
C LEU A 222 -2.01 3.06 -15.96
N PHE A 223 -1.12 2.40 -15.21
CA PHE A 223 0.13 2.98 -14.72
C PHE A 223 1.33 2.13 -15.10
N GLU A 224 2.44 2.78 -15.41
CA GLU A 224 3.71 2.09 -15.58
C GLU A 224 4.26 1.66 -14.20
N THR A 225 4.98 0.54 -14.16
CA THR A 225 5.67 0.09 -12.93
C THR A 225 6.55 1.17 -12.32
N ARG A 226 7.23 1.97 -13.17
CA ARG A 226 8.08 3.08 -12.74
C ARG A 226 7.29 4.22 -12.09
N GLU A 227 6.07 4.48 -12.55
CA GLU A 227 5.21 5.50 -11.94
C GLU A 227 4.77 5.04 -10.56
N VAL A 228 4.27 3.80 -10.44
CA VAL A 228 3.85 3.24 -9.15
C VAL A 228 5.02 3.26 -8.15
N GLU A 229 6.22 2.86 -8.58
CA GLU A 229 7.41 2.90 -7.73
C GLU A 229 7.76 4.33 -7.29
N ARG A 230 7.74 5.30 -8.21
CA ARG A 230 7.99 6.71 -7.89
C ARG A 230 7.01 7.24 -6.86
N VAL A 231 5.72 6.94 -7.01
CA VAL A 231 4.68 7.37 -6.07
C VAL A 231 4.87 6.72 -4.70
N LYS A 232 5.26 5.44 -4.65
CA LYS A 232 5.63 4.77 -3.38
C LYS A 232 6.73 5.54 -2.65
N TRP A 233 7.79 5.93 -3.36
CA TRP A 233 8.89 6.72 -2.78
C TRP A 233 8.43 8.10 -2.29
N CYS A 234 7.56 8.79 -3.04
CA CYS A 234 6.99 10.06 -2.61
C CYS A 234 6.20 9.93 -1.31
N LEU A 235 5.33 8.92 -1.21
CA LEU A 235 4.54 8.64 -0.01
C LEU A 235 5.44 8.33 1.18
N LEU A 236 6.37 7.38 1.03
CA LEU A 236 7.29 6.99 2.09
C LEU A 236 8.15 8.16 2.58
N ARG A 237 8.66 8.99 1.66
CA ARG A 237 9.46 10.16 2.02
C ARG A 237 8.64 11.20 2.80
N ASP A 238 7.37 11.41 2.44
CA ASP A 238 6.52 12.41 3.10
C ASP A 238 6.12 12.01 4.52
N ILE A 239 5.95 10.71 4.77
CA ILE A 239 5.71 10.16 6.12
C ILE A 239 7.01 9.89 6.90
N ASP A 240 8.14 10.41 6.43
CA ASP A 240 9.50 10.20 6.99
C ASP A 240 9.87 8.71 7.16
N TYR A 241 9.42 7.85 6.25
CA TYR A 241 9.55 6.38 6.29
C TYR A 241 8.98 5.76 7.59
N GLY A 242 8.15 6.51 8.32
CA GLY A 242 7.65 6.17 9.64
C GLY A 242 6.45 5.22 9.64
N LEU A 243 6.48 4.14 8.85
CA LEU A 243 5.39 3.14 8.82
C LEU A 243 5.13 2.53 10.20
N ALA A 244 6.18 2.30 10.99
CA ALA A 244 6.10 1.78 12.35
C ALA A 244 5.37 2.71 13.35
N ARG A 245 5.13 3.97 12.96
CA ARG A 245 4.35 4.92 13.78
C ARG A 245 2.85 4.66 13.68
N ILE A 246 2.41 3.91 12.67
CA ILE A 246 1.01 3.50 12.50
C ILE A 246 0.76 2.31 13.43
N THR A 247 0.07 2.56 14.55
CA THR A 247 -0.19 1.53 15.57
C THR A 247 -1.41 0.67 15.21
N ALA A 248 -1.52 -0.52 15.79
CA ALA A 248 -2.69 -1.38 15.64
C ALA A 248 -4.00 -0.68 16.08
N GLU A 249 -3.94 0.22 17.06
CA GLU A 249 -5.08 1.01 17.51
C GLU A 249 -5.56 2.00 16.42
N MET A 250 -4.63 2.63 15.71
CA MET A 250 -4.96 3.52 14.58
C MET A 250 -5.62 2.73 13.45
N VAL A 251 -5.08 1.55 13.13
CA VAL A 251 -5.65 0.65 12.10
C VAL A 251 -7.05 0.19 12.52
N GLY A 252 -7.25 -0.26 13.76
CA GLY A 252 -8.55 -0.67 14.27
C GLY A 252 -9.57 0.48 14.38
N GLY A 253 -9.11 1.70 14.62
CA GLY A 253 -9.91 2.92 14.48
C GLY A 253 -10.36 3.12 13.02
N MET A 254 -9.40 3.10 12.10
CA MET A 254 -9.65 3.29 10.66
C MET A 254 -10.56 2.20 10.07
N MET A 255 -10.44 0.95 10.51
CA MET A 255 -11.36 -0.13 10.10
C MET A 255 -12.80 0.17 10.51
N ARG A 256 -13.00 0.69 11.73
CA ARG A 256 -14.33 1.10 12.20
C ARG A 256 -14.84 2.29 11.40
N ASP A 257 -13.99 3.25 11.08
CA ASP A 257 -14.38 4.42 10.28
C ASP A 257 -14.76 4.05 8.84
N MET A 258 -14.09 3.09 8.22
CA MET A 258 -14.42 2.58 6.89
C MET A 258 -15.65 1.67 6.85
N CYS A 259 -15.89 0.89 7.92
CA CYS A 259 -17.04 -0.01 8.01
C CYS A 259 -18.26 0.67 8.64
N ALA A 260 -18.09 1.82 9.29
CA ALA A 260 -19.21 2.61 9.75
C ALA A 260 -20.04 2.96 8.52
N PRO A 261 -21.32 2.55 8.46
CA PRO A 261 -22.18 2.99 7.37
C PRO A 261 -22.06 4.51 7.37
N THR A 262 -21.75 5.08 6.21
CA THR A 262 -21.64 6.51 6.00
C THR A 262 -23.04 7.12 6.15
N ILE A 263 -23.60 7.04 7.36
CA ILE A 263 -24.88 7.60 7.80
C ILE A 263 -24.62 9.09 7.88
N GLY A 264 -24.64 9.71 6.71
CA GLY A 264 -24.31 11.11 6.52
C GLY A 264 -22.79 11.33 6.46
N VAL A 265 -22.30 11.53 5.24
CA VAL A 265 -21.45 12.70 4.99
C VAL A 265 -22.30 13.96 5.24
N ALA A 266 -22.77 14.12 6.48
CA ALA A 266 -22.99 15.42 7.05
C ALA A 266 -21.57 15.95 7.23
N VAL A 267 -21.09 16.63 6.19
CA VAL A 267 -20.39 17.89 6.32
C VAL A 267 -19.78 18.03 7.72
N TRP A 268 -18.51 17.65 7.86
CA TRP A 268 -17.68 18.16 8.94
C TRP A 268 -17.47 19.67 8.70
N VAL A 269 -18.56 20.46 8.68
CA VAL A 269 -18.55 21.86 9.07
C VAL A 269 -18.20 21.77 10.55
N ARG A 270 -16.91 21.99 10.76
CA ARG A 270 -16.33 22.44 12.00
C ARG A 270 -17.20 23.59 12.53
N GLU A 271 -18.20 23.26 13.32
CA GLU A 271 -18.90 24.23 14.15
C GLU A 271 -17.86 24.72 15.16
N ASP A 272 -17.34 25.92 14.88
CA ASP A 272 -16.58 26.68 15.85
C ASP A 272 -17.45 26.80 17.11
N MET A 273 -16.97 26.19 18.18
CA MET A 273 -17.49 26.31 19.53
C MET A 273 -17.17 27.73 20.02
N GLY A 274 -17.91 28.69 19.48
CA GLY A 274 -17.90 30.10 19.83
C GLY A 274 -18.64 30.29 21.14
N THR A 275 -17.85 30.52 22.19
CA THR A 275 -18.26 31.02 23.49
C THR A 275 -19.26 32.18 23.41
N SER A 276 -20.46 31.94 23.94
CA SER A 276 -21.19 32.79 24.89
C SER A 276 -20.76 34.26 24.96
N THR A 277 -21.65 35.19 24.57
CA THR A 277 -22.05 36.34 25.42
C THR A 277 -23.38 36.90 24.90
N ASP A 278 -24.46 36.65 25.62
CA ASP A 278 -25.74 37.35 25.51
C ASP A 278 -25.63 38.80 26.00
N MET A 279 -26.23 39.74 25.27
CA MET A 279 -26.74 41.03 25.78
C MET A 279 -27.90 41.51 24.86
N PRO A 280 -29.09 41.85 25.41
CA PRO A 280 -30.28 42.08 24.58
C PRO A 280 -30.66 43.56 24.38
N ALA A 281 -31.36 43.75 23.25
CA ALA A 281 -32.45 44.69 22.95
C ALA A 281 -32.16 46.19 22.80
N THR A 282 -32.66 46.80 21.71
CA THR A 282 -33.91 47.61 21.70
C THR A 282 -34.06 48.45 20.40
N SER A 283 -35.10 48.14 19.58
CA SER A 283 -35.91 49.06 18.72
C SER A 283 -35.19 49.80 17.55
N THR A 284 -35.73 50.19 16.38
CA THR A 284 -37.06 50.36 15.77
C THR A 284 -36.84 50.55 14.24
N PRO A 285 -37.82 50.31 13.34
CA PRO A 285 -37.66 50.44 11.88
C PRO A 285 -38.22 51.76 11.32
N THR A 286 -37.71 52.25 10.17
CA THR A 286 -38.34 53.23 9.23
C THR A 286 -37.40 53.39 8.02
N SER A 287 -37.71 52.85 6.83
CA SER A 287 -38.51 53.40 5.71
C SER A 287 -37.72 54.23 4.68
N MET A 288 -37.83 53.78 3.43
CA MET A 288 -37.76 54.47 2.11
C MET A 288 -36.63 55.47 1.80
N ALA A 289 -35.89 55.22 0.70
CA ALA A 289 -36.06 55.93 -0.57
C ALA A 289 -34.89 55.68 -1.56
N THR A 290 -35.28 55.39 -2.80
CA THR A 290 -34.72 55.82 -4.09
C THR A 290 -33.46 56.70 -4.10
N VAL A 291 -32.47 56.35 -4.94
CA VAL A 291 -31.95 57.12 -6.11
C VAL A 291 -30.60 56.55 -6.58
N MET A 292 -30.48 56.46 -7.92
CA MET A 292 -29.29 56.16 -8.74
C MET A 292 -28.03 56.92 -8.32
N THR A 293 -26.83 56.34 -8.52
CA THR A 293 -25.83 56.78 -9.54
C THR A 293 -24.43 56.18 -9.33
N THR A 294 -23.83 55.79 -10.47
CA THR A 294 -22.40 55.86 -10.89
C THR A 294 -21.28 55.15 -10.10
N ALA A 295 -20.67 54.20 -10.81
CA ALA A 295 -19.23 54.04 -11.08
C ALA A 295 -18.20 54.40 -9.99
N ALA A 296 -17.44 53.40 -9.54
CA ALA A 296 -15.98 53.52 -9.34
C ALA A 296 -15.35 52.13 -9.16
N ALA A 297 -14.29 51.90 -9.92
CA ALA A 297 -13.39 50.76 -9.78
C ALA A 297 -12.75 50.73 -8.39
N LYS A 298 -12.54 49.52 -7.85
CA LYS A 298 -11.50 49.25 -6.86
C LYS A 298 -11.11 47.78 -6.86
N ASP A 299 -9.84 47.57 -7.20
CA ASP A 299 -9.08 46.36 -6.97
C ASP A 299 -9.30 45.82 -5.56
N GLN A 300 -9.62 44.53 -5.45
CA GLN A 300 -9.47 43.77 -4.23
C GLN A 300 -8.54 42.58 -4.50
N ALA A 301 -7.27 42.81 -4.14
CA ALA A 301 -6.32 41.75 -3.84
C ALA A 301 -6.84 40.97 -2.62
N LEU A 302 -7.15 39.69 -2.82
CA LEU A 302 -7.48 38.77 -1.74
C LEU A 302 -6.18 38.37 -1.01
N ASN A 303 -5.97 39.00 0.13
CA ASN A 303 -4.96 38.66 1.11
C ASN A 303 -5.48 37.50 1.96
N ILE A 304 -5.15 36.26 1.59
CA ILE A 304 -5.44 35.07 2.41
C ILE A 304 -4.33 34.97 3.46
N THR A 305 -4.64 35.43 4.68
CA THR A 305 -3.81 35.22 5.85
C THR A 305 -3.88 33.75 6.26
N SER A 306 -2.72 33.08 6.23
CA SER A 306 -2.53 31.70 6.66
C SER A 306 -2.88 31.51 8.13
N ALA A 307 -3.97 30.78 8.41
CA ALA A 307 -4.26 30.26 9.74
C ALA A 307 -3.34 29.06 10.01
N LYS A 308 -2.37 29.26 10.90
CA LYS A 308 -1.47 28.21 11.43
C LYS A 308 -2.31 27.15 12.17
N LYS A 309 -2.55 26.01 11.54
CA LYS A 309 -3.01 24.79 12.22
C LYS A 309 -1.84 24.25 13.04
N SER A 310 -1.93 24.41 14.36
CA SER A 310 -1.03 23.78 15.33
C SER A 310 -1.25 22.28 15.31
N ALA A 311 -0.36 21.54 14.66
CA ALA A 311 -0.25 20.09 14.84
C ALA A 311 0.20 19.79 16.29
N PRO A 312 -0.27 18.70 16.91
CA PRO A 312 0.16 18.33 18.24
C PRO A 312 1.63 17.91 18.21
N ARG A 313 2.43 18.66 18.96
CA ARG A 313 3.88 18.49 19.08
C ARG A 313 4.18 17.41 20.11
N TRP A 314 4.24 16.15 19.68
CA TRP A 314 4.75 15.06 20.52
C TRP A 314 6.22 14.80 20.18
N LEU A 315 7.10 15.44 20.96
CA LEU A 315 8.46 14.97 21.19
C LEU A 315 8.45 14.31 22.56
N VAL A 316 8.85 13.04 22.65
CA VAL A 316 9.96 12.56 23.50
C VAL A 316 10.19 11.07 23.17
N LEU A 317 11.48 10.76 23.07
CA LEU A 317 12.16 9.52 22.71
C LEU A 317 11.72 8.28 23.50
N GLY A 318 11.84 7.14 22.82
CA GLY A 318 11.96 5.80 23.40
C GLY A 318 12.17 4.76 22.29
N ASN A 319 13.36 4.74 21.68
CA ASN A 319 13.67 3.79 20.61
C ASN A 319 14.01 2.42 21.21
N ALA A 320 13.01 1.53 21.29
CA ALA A 320 13.28 0.09 21.41
C ALA A 320 13.46 -0.48 20.00
N MET A 321 14.70 -0.83 19.62
CA MET A 321 14.97 -1.56 18.38
C MET A 321 14.75 -3.05 18.62
N TRP A 322 13.84 -3.64 17.85
CA TRP A 322 13.68 -5.09 17.76
C TRP A 322 14.55 -5.60 16.61
N VAL A 323 15.58 -6.38 16.93
CA VAL A 323 16.37 -7.12 15.93
C VAL A 323 16.45 -8.57 16.42
N ASN A 324 15.93 -9.50 15.62
CA ASN A 324 16.00 -10.96 15.83
C ASN A 324 15.27 -11.52 17.07
N GLY A 325 14.12 -10.96 17.46
CA GLY A 325 13.24 -11.61 18.44
C GLY A 325 13.78 -11.73 19.88
N MET A 326 14.91 -11.10 20.20
CA MET A 326 15.42 -10.96 21.56
C MET A 326 15.52 -9.50 21.95
N GLN A 327 14.94 -9.16 23.11
CA GLN A 327 15.05 -7.86 23.75
C GLN A 327 16.46 -7.73 24.35
N THR A 328 17.30 -6.86 23.79
CA THR A 328 18.61 -6.57 24.38
C THR A 328 18.43 -5.60 25.56
N PRO A 329 19.02 -5.88 26.75
CA PRO A 329 18.98 -4.97 27.88
C PRO A 329 19.83 -3.73 27.59
N GLU A 330 19.28 -2.58 27.95
CA GLU A 330 19.87 -1.25 27.76
C GLU A 330 21.22 -1.12 28.49
N PRO A 331 22.27 -0.54 27.88
CA PRO A 331 23.53 -0.31 28.58
C PRO A 331 23.34 0.72 29.69
N SER A 332 23.78 0.37 30.89
CA SER A 332 23.74 1.26 32.06
C SER A 332 24.69 2.47 31.87
N PRO A 333 24.34 3.65 32.42
CA PRO A 333 25.03 4.91 32.18
C PRO A 333 26.46 4.99 32.71
#